data_AF-A0AAV0H480-F1
#
_entry.id   AF-A0AAV0H480-F1
#
_cell.length_a   1.000
_cell.length_b   1.000
_cell.length_c   1.000
_cell.angle_alpha   90.00
_cell.angle_beta   90.00
_cell.angle_gamma   90.00
#
_symmetry.space_group_name_H-M   'P 1'
#
loop_
_entity.id
_entity.type
_entity.pdbx_description
1 polymer ?
#
loop_
_entity_poly.entity_id
_entity_poly.type
_entity_poly.pdbx_seq_one_letter_code
_entity_poly.pdbx_strand_id
1 'polypeptide(L)'
;MVVSLGSVNCEVDVLDPTYGFTELPLNTSNHRIHTPYDLPESQRYSLVDGVHKLWVYSTDRPHYNGSTTEPRSEIKIADYTYNSGIWQFEGQGYVPKGTNGVSIMQCLGEATVAQPA
;
A
#
# COMPACT_ATOMS: atom_id res chain seq x y z
N MET A 1 4.20 4.61 4.68
CA MET A 1 3.40 5.45 5.53
C MET A 1 2.71 4.50 6.44
N VAL A 2 3.10 4.58 7.70
CA VAL A 2 2.43 3.97 8.83
C VAL A 2 2.61 4.94 9.97
N VAL A 3 1.71 4.96 10.96
CA VAL A 3 1.82 5.87 12.09
C VAL A 3 1.36 5.19 13.40
N SER A 4 2.10 5.39 14.52
CA SER A 4 1.84 4.86 15.88
C SER A 4 1.67 5.97 16.97
N LEU A 5 1.03 5.64 18.10
CA LEU A 5 0.37 6.52 19.11
C LEU A 5 1.26 7.23 20.16
N GLY A 6 0.75 8.34 20.73
CA GLY A 6 1.18 9.00 21.98
C GLY A 6 0.05 9.82 22.69
N SER A 7 0.14 10.01 24.01
CA SER A 7 -0.91 10.55 24.91
C SER A 7 -1.12 12.08 24.82
N VAL A 8 -2.37 12.55 25.02
CA VAL A 8 -2.86 13.92 24.74
C VAL A 8 -2.76 14.88 25.93
N ASN A 9 -2.29 16.11 25.69
CA ASN A 9 -2.65 17.29 26.48
C ASN A 9 -3.29 18.35 25.56
N CYS A 10 -4.26 19.07 26.12
CA CYS A 10 -5.25 19.90 25.46
C CYS A 10 -4.70 21.27 25.03
N GLU A 11 -4.65 21.50 23.72
CA GLU A 11 -4.98 22.77 23.04
C GLU A 11 -5.29 22.39 21.58
N VAL A 12 -6.57 22.42 21.20
CA VAL A 12 -7.04 21.92 19.90
C VAL A 12 -6.81 23.02 18.86
N ASP A 13 -5.70 22.92 18.13
CA ASP A 13 -5.66 23.47 16.77
C ASP A 13 -6.63 22.62 15.94
N VAL A 14 -7.81 23.16 15.68
CA VAL A 14 -8.79 22.52 14.81
C VAL A 14 -8.19 22.60 13.41
N LEU A 15 -7.51 21.53 12.93
CA LEU A 15 -7.47 21.06 11.51
C LEU A 15 -6.23 20.22 11.09
N ASP A 16 -5.33 19.77 11.97
CA ASP A 16 -4.30 18.81 11.52
C ASP A 16 -4.84 17.36 11.61
N PRO A 17 -5.14 16.67 10.48
CA PRO A 17 -5.60 15.28 10.51
C PRO A 17 -4.53 14.31 11.02
N THR A 18 -3.28 14.76 11.16
CA THR A 18 -2.16 13.98 11.70
C THR A 18 -1.91 14.27 13.19
N TYR A 19 -2.74 15.07 13.85
CA TYR A 19 -2.59 15.33 15.28
C TYR A 19 -2.70 14.04 16.10
N GLY A 20 -1.69 13.75 16.93
CA GLY A 20 -1.61 12.53 17.75
C GLY A 20 -1.02 11.30 17.04
N PHE A 21 -0.55 11.47 15.80
CA PHE A 21 0.03 10.42 14.96
C PHE A 21 1.56 10.63 14.80
N THR A 22 2.40 9.63 15.11
CA THR A 22 3.85 9.58 14.78
C THR A 22 4.16 9.12 13.35
N GLU A 23 4.60 10.01 12.46
CA GLU A 23 5.01 9.64 11.10
C GLU A 23 6.05 8.50 11.07
N LEU A 24 5.76 7.40 10.38
CA LEU A 24 6.75 6.37 10.06
C LEU A 24 7.16 6.46 8.58
N PRO A 25 8.48 6.36 8.30
CA PRO A 25 8.99 6.50 6.95
C PRO A 25 8.40 5.43 6.02
N LEU A 26 8.23 5.76 4.74
CA LEU A 26 8.05 4.76 3.68
C LEU A 26 9.23 4.84 2.73
N ASN A 27 9.97 3.75 2.61
CA ASN A 27 11.08 3.68 1.69
C ASN A 27 11.25 2.24 1.18
N THR A 28 12.20 2.05 0.29
CA THR A 28 12.46 0.75 -0.34
C THR A 28 12.95 -0.32 0.65
N SER A 29 13.31 0.04 1.89
CA SER A 29 13.66 -0.97 2.89
C SER A 29 12.43 -1.54 3.60
N ASN A 30 11.31 -0.80 3.65
CA ASN A 30 10.12 -1.20 4.43
C ASN A 30 8.86 -1.47 3.59
N HIS A 31 8.95 -1.34 2.27
CA HIS A 31 7.94 -1.85 1.35
C HIS A 31 8.51 -2.88 0.38
N ARG A 32 7.62 -3.67 -0.19
CA ARG A 32 7.89 -4.57 -1.31
C ARG A 32 6.93 -4.25 -2.43
N ILE A 33 7.40 -4.38 -3.66
CA ILE A 33 6.54 -4.27 -4.82
C ILE A 33 6.03 -5.66 -5.17
N HIS A 34 4.71 -5.80 -5.19
CA HIS A 34 4.05 -6.95 -5.78
C HIS A 34 3.81 -6.66 -7.25
N THR A 35 4.18 -7.60 -8.10
CA THR A 35 3.94 -7.58 -9.56
C THR A 35 3.36 -8.91 -10.01
N PRO A 36 2.93 -9.02 -11.28
CA PRO A 36 2.72 -10.31 -11.94
C PRO A 36 3.95 -11.21 -11.79
N TYR A 37 3.75 -12.50 -11.51
CA TYR A 37 4.84 -13.42 -11.18
C TYR A 37 5.84 -13.67 -12.33
N ASP A 38 5.41 -13.44 -13.57
CA ASP A 38 6.18 -13.70 -14.79
C ASP A 38 6.87 -12.46 -15.34
N LEU A 39 6.73 -11.30 -14.67
CA LEU A 39 7.30 -10.04 -15.11
C LEU A 39 8.26 -9.46 -14.06
N PRO A 40 9.38 -8.86 -14.49
CA PRO A 40 10.25 -8.14 -13.57
C PRO A 40 9.58 -6.86 -13.08
N GLU A 41 9.94 -6.42 -11.86
CA GLU A 41 9.39 -5.22 -11.22
C GLU A 41 9.43 -3.98 -12.13
N SER A 42 10.57 -3.75 -12.78
CA SER A 42 10.79 -2.63 -13.71
C SER A 42 9.79 -2.51 -14.87
N GLN A 43 9.06 -3.58 -15.19
CA GLN A 43 8.02 -3.56 -16.22
C GLN A 43 6.66 -3.12 -15.71
N ARG A 44 6.43 -3.04 -14.39
CA ARG A 44 5.14 -2.67 -13.81
C ARG A 44 5.25 -1.59 -12.72
N TYR A 45 6.48 -1.22 -12.37
CA TYR A 45 6.77 -0.25 -11.33
C TYR A 45 7.97 0.63 -11.68
N SER A 46 7.92 1.89 -11.26
CA SER A 46 9.08 2.79 -11.22
C SER A 46 8.97 3.78 -10.07
N LEU A 47 10.11 4.16 -9.49
CA LEU A 47 10.22 5.28 -8.55
C LEU A 47 11.14 6.35 -9.14
N VAL A 48 10.59 7.51 -9.46
CA VAL A 48 11.32 8.65 -10.03
C VAL A 48 10.88 9.91 -9.30
N ASP A 49 11.83 10.67 -8.77
CA ASP A 49 11.60 11.95 -8.06
C ASP A 49 10.55 11.84 -6.94
N GLY A 50 10.57 10.73 -6.19
CA GLY A 50 9.62 10.46 -5.11
C GLY A 50 8.22 10.01 -5.56
N VAL A 51 7.97 9.89 -6.87
CA VAL A 51 6.70 9.42 -7.43
C VAL A 51 6.78 7.92 -7.72
N HIS A 52 5.99 7.16 -6.98
CA HIS A 52 5.73 5.76 -7.30
C HIS A 52 4.72 5.67 -8.44
N LYS A 53 5.14 5.07 -9.57
CA LYS A 53 4.25 4.75 -10.68
C LYS A 53 4.04 3.25 -10.70
N LEU A 54 2.78 2.84 -10.64
CA LEU A 54 2.35 1.45 -10.73
C LEU A 54 1.42 1.33 -11.93
N TRP A 55 1.60 0.28 -12.73
CA TRP A 55 0.69 -0.03 -13.83
C TRP A 55 0.52 -1.53 -13.95
N VAL A 56 -0.64 -1.94 -14.45
CA VAL A 56 -1.01 -3.33 -14.65
C VAL A 56 -1.97 -3.40 -15.84
N TYR A 57 -1.89 -4.47 -16.61
CA TYR A 57 -2.81 -4.74 -17.71
C TYR A 57 -3.72 -5.92 -17.36
N SER A 58 -4.94 -5.93 -17.92
CA SER A 58 -5.89 -7.04 -17.74
C SER A 58 -5.37 -8.37 -18.31
N THR A 59 -4.35 -8.33 -19.16
CA THR A 59 -3.70 -9.51 -19.75
C THR A 59 -2.49 -10.00 -18.95
N ASP A 60 -2.09 -9.28 -17.90
CA ASP A 60 -0.98 -9.71 -17.05
C ASP A 60 -1.34 -10.98 -16.28
N ARG A 61 -0.33 -11.66 -15.74
CA ARG A 61 -0.55 -12.78 -14.83
C ARG A 61 -0.85 -12.29 -13.41
N PRO A 62 -1.50 -13.13 -12.59
CA PRO A 62 -1.66 -12.84 -11.17
C PRO A 62 -0.32 -12.68 -10.44
N HIS A 63 -0.41 -12.28 -9.16
CA HIS A 63 0.76 -12.08 -8.30
C HIS A 63 1.63 -13.33 -8.10
N TYR A 64 1.02 -14.53 -8.12
CA TYR A 64 1.72 -15.81 -8.03
C TYR A 64 0.97 -16.88 -8.83
N ASN A 65 1.67 -17.95 -9.19
CA ASN A 65 1.09 -19.05 -9.96
C ASN A 65 0.04 -19.79 -9.11
N GLY A 66 -1.18 -19.93 -9.63
CA GLY A 66 -2.31 -20.55 -8.91
C GLY A 66 -3.18 -19.56 -8.12
N SER A 67 -2.84 -18.27 -8.09
CA SER A 67 -3.72 -17.26 -7.49
C SER A 67 -5.04 -17.14 -8.25
N THR A 68 -6.15 -17.05 -7.52
CA THR A 68 -7.50 -16.82 -8.06
C THR A 68 -7.85 -15.34 -8.20
N THR A 69 -6.90 -14.46 -7.92
CA THR A 69 -7.12 -13.01 -7.94
C THR A 69 -6.61 -12.39 -9.23
N GLU A 70 -7.14 -11.22 -9.57
CA GLU A 70 -6.69 -10.47 -10.74
C GLU A 70 -5.25 -9.94 -10.59
N PRO A 71 -4.58 -9.62 -11.71
CA PRO A 71 -3.25 -9.03 -11.73
C PRO A 71 -3.16 -7.73 -10.92
N ARG A 72 -1.98 -7.46 -10.34
CA ARG A 72 -1.72 -6.24 -9.57
C ARG A 72 -0.29 -5.76 -9.73
N SER A 73 -0.13 -4.45 -9.66
CA SER A 73 1.13 -3.82 -9.25
C SER A 73 0.83 -3.02 -7.98
N GLU A 74 1.45 -3.38 -6.87
CA GLU A 74 1.09 -2.86 -5.54
C GLU A 74 2.31 -2.66 -4.65
N ILE A 75 2.30 -1.59 -3.86
CA ILE A 75 3.24 -1.41 -2.74
C ILE A 75 2.66 -2.13 -1.52
N LYS A 76 3.27 -3.25 -1.13
CA LYS A 76 2.96 -3.94 0.12
C LYS A 76 3.88 -3.42 1.22
N ILE A 77 3.30 -2.85 2.27
CA ILE A 77 4.02 -2.46 3.48
C ILE A 77 4.43 -3.75 4.21
N ALA A 78 5.73 -3.95 4.40
CA ALA A 78 6.28 -5.23 4.87
C ALA A 78 6.75 -5.20 6.33
N ASP A 79 7.32 -4.08 6.78
CA ASP A 79 7.97 -3.99 8.10
C ASP A 79 7.09 -3.34 9.18
N TYR A 80 5.82 -3.06 8.85
CA TYR A 80 4.85 -2.48 9.75
C TYR A 80 3.62 -3.39 9.87
N THR A 81 3.78 -4.52 10.55
CA THR A 81 2.65 -5.42 10.86
C THR A 81 1.73 -4.77 11.88
N TYR A 82 0.46 -4.62 11.52
CA TYR A 82 -0.57 -4.13 12.43
C TYR A 82 -0.85 -5.17 13.52
N ASN A 83 -0.60 -4.82 14.77
CA ASN A 83 -0.88 -5.67 15.94
C ASN A 83 -2.00 -5.12 16.81
N SER A 84 -2.13 -3.79 16.91
CA SER A 84 -3.15 -3.10 17.70
C SER A 84 -3.10 -1.58 17.44
N GLY A 85 -4.05 -0.85 18.04
CA GLY A 85 -4.08 0.61 18.04
C GLY A 85 -4.86 1.20 16.86
N ILE A 86 -4.63 2.50 16.61
CA ILE A 86 -5.24 3.23 15.50
C ILE A 86 -4.11 3.65 14.56
N TRP A 87 -4.26 3.32 13.29
CA TRP A 87 -3.28 3.59 12.24
C TRP A 87 -3.92 4.49 11.20
N GLN A 88 -3.17 5.49 10.75
CA GLN A 88 -3.57 6.38 9.67
C GLN A 88 -2.68 6.14 8.45
N PHE A 89 -3.31 6.18 7.28
CA PHE A 89 -2.66 6.18 5.99
C PHE A 89 -3.18 7.38 5.20
N GLU A 90 -2.29 8.04 4.49
CA GLU A 90 -2.48 9.24 3.70
C GLU A 90 -1.55 9.13 2.48
N GLY A 91 -1.90 9.83 1.42
CA GLY A 91 -1.08 9.87 0.23
C GLY A 91 -1.82 10.57 -0.88
N GLN A 92 -1.05 11.10 -1.82
CA GLN A 92 -1.59 11.67 -3.04
C GLN A 92 -1.53 10.60 -4.13
N GLY A 93 -2.68 10.29 -4.72
CA GLY A 93 -2.82 9.32 -5.80
C GLY A 93 -3.43 9.95 -7.04
N TYR A 94 -2.92 9.57 -8.21
CA TYR A 94 -3.49 9.98 -9.49
C TYR A 94 -3.84 8.75 -10.32
N VAL A 95 -5.11 8.64 -10.71
CA VAL A 95 -5.59 7.61 -11.65
C VAL A 95 -5.85 8.28 -13.00
N PRO A 96 -5.16 7.87 -14.08
CA PRO A 96 -5.38 8.43 -15.40
C PRO A 96 -6.83 8.31 -15.87
N LYS A 97 -7.32 9.32 -16.58
CA LYS A 97 -8.65 9.32 -17.19
C LYS A 97 -8.82 8.11 -18.11
N GLY A 98 -9.96 7.43 -17.99
CA GLY A 98 -10.28 6.24 -18.79
C GLY A 98 -9.85 4.91 -18.15
N THR A 99 -9.23 4.95 -16.97
CA THR A 99 -8.95 3.74 -16.20
C THR A 99 -10.19 3.30 -15.43
N ASN A 100 -10.55 2.02 -15.49
CA ASN A 100 -11.74 1.45 -14.84
C ASN A 100 -11.34 0.33 -13.88
N GLY A 101 -12.13 0.12 -12.82
CA GLY A 101 -11.96 -1.01 -11.89
C GLY A 101 -10.69 -0.96 -11.02
N VAL A 102 -10.12 0.23 -10.80
CA VAL A 102 -8.88 0.40 -10.04
C VAL A 102 -9.16 0.35 -8.54
N SER A 103 -8.38 -0.45 -7.82
CA SER A 103 -8.22 -0.33 -6.37
C SER A 103 -6.92 0.42 -6.08
N ILE A 104 -6.99 1.53 -5.35
CA ILE A 104 -5.82 2.37 -5.02
C ILE A 104 -5.33 2.14 -3.58
N MET A 105 -6.15 1.54 -2.73
CA MET A 105 -5.83 1.26 -1.34
C MET A 105 -6.69 0.10 -0.85
N GLN A 106 -6.07 -0.81 -0.11
CA GLN A 106 -6.77 -1.86 0.62
C GLN A 106 -6.10 -2.10 1.97
N CYS A 107 -6.92 -2.35 2.99
CA CYS A 107 -6.48 -2.82 4.30
C CYS A 107 -6.92 -4.28 4.44
N LEU A 108 -5.97 -5.21 4.39
CA LEU A 108 -6.25 -6.63 4.59
C LEU A 108 -6.07 -6.98 6.06
N GLY A 109 -7.13 -7.55 6.66
CA GLY A 109 -7.04 -8.24 7.94
C GLY A 109 -6.45 -9.63 7.77
N GLU A 110 -5.97 -10.20 8.87
CA GLU A 110 -5.56 -11.60 8.90
C GLU A 110 -6.79 -12.52 8.78
N ALA A 111 -6.81 -13.38 7.77
CA ALA A 111 -7.78 -14.46 7.70
C ALA A 111 -7.30 -15.59 8.61
N THR A 112 -8.17 -16.12 9.48
CA THR A 112 -7.84 -17.22 10.41
C THR A 112 -7.58 -18.57 9.70
N VAL A 113 -7.43 -18.58 8.37
CA VAL A 113 -6.97 -19.72 7.57
C VAL A 113 -6.16 -19.17 6.40
N ALA A 114 -4.88 -19.52 6.34
CA ALA A 114 -4.04 -19.24 5.18
C ALA A 114 -4.59 -20.03 3.97
N GLN A 115 -4.94 -19.34 2.88
CA GLN A 115 -5.01 -20.02 1.58
C GLN A 115 -3.57 -20.41 1.21
N PRO A 116 -3.28 -21.70 0.97
CA PRO A 116 -1.95 -22.13 0.61
C PRO A 116 -1.50 -21.50 -0.71
N ALA A 117 -0.19 -21.27 -0.79
CA ALA A 117 0.54 -20.68 -1.90
C ALA A 117 0.43 -21.47 -3.20
#